data_AF-A0A2E8D6Z8-F1
#
_entry.id   AF-A0A2E8D6Z8-F1
#
_cell.length_a   1.000
_cell.length_b   1.000
_cell.length_c   1.000
_cell.angle_alpha   90.00
_cell.angle_beta   90.00
_cell.angle_gamma   90.00
#
_symmetry.space_group_name_H-M   'P 1'
#
loop_
_entity.id
_entity.type
_entity.pdbx_description
1 polymer ?
#
loop_
_entity_poly.entity_id
_entity_poly.type
_entity_poly.pdbx_seq_one_letter_code
_entity_poly.pdbx_strand_id
1 'polypeptide(L)'
;MMRNQTSSTSQTIRFTLIAFGLGVGLTTLVIGGADDATPIGTKWWPSEFGPADERGAANRITPKKVLEARDLIQDGKIYQLGRLYEHGMPIPGKRHFSLTIPGLPTGLPTGNNQMVSNDELVSGEIGQVGTQFDGLGHVGCRVNGEDIFYNGFKLSEFGNPYGLEKLGVENVGVFLTRGILLDVAAIRKADRLPNGYVIKPAELQACLDTADLEIRTGDMVLLRTGHGKLWMEDNDTYGEGEPGLGLAAARFLTDRKVALIGADTWAIEAVPHESDELSYPVHQWNLTRHGVYHLENLDLEELAADKVYEFAFMFSPLRLRGATGSPGNPIAVR
;
A
#
# COMPACT_ATOMS: atom_id res chain seq x y z
N MET A 1 -88.82 -11.84 -35.17
CA MET A 1 -89.74 -10.83 -34.59
C MET A 1 -89.07 -10.23 -33.35
N MET A 2 -89.28 -8.94 -33.12
CA MET A 2 -88.67 -8.01 -32.14
C MET A 2 -88.43 -8.55 -30.71
N ARG A 3 -87.21 -8.34 -30.16
CA ARG A 3 -86.81 -7.34 -29.13
C ARG A 3 -87.58 -7.42 -27.80
N ASN A 4 -86.83 -7.66 -26.72
CA ASN A 4 -87.24 -7.39 -25.34
C ASN A 4 -86.18 -6.50 -24.66
N GLN A 5 -86.66 -5.53 -23.89
CA GLN A 5 -85.94 -4.79 -22.86
C GLN A 5 -86.78 -4.85 -21.59
N THR A 6 -86.12 -4.90 -20.45
CA THR A 6 -86.59 -4.20 -19.24
C THR A 6 -85.38 -3.73 -18.44
N SER A 7 -85.45 -2.48 -18.01
CA SER A 7 -84.50 -1.76 -17.18
C SER A 7 -84.92 -1.78 -15.71
N SER A 8 -83.96 -1.51 -14.82
CA SER A 8 -84.17 -0.89 -13.51
C SER A 8 -82.82 -0.37 -13.00
N THR A 9 -82.81 0.85 -12.48
CA THR A 9 -81.64 1.56 -11.92
C THR A 9 -81.88 1.74 -10.42
N SER A 10 -80.89 1.43 -9.58
CA SER A 10 -80.87 1.80 -8.16
C SER A 10 -79.50 2.32 -7.74
N GLN A 11 -79.55 3.50 -7.14
CA GLN A 11 -78.66 4.15 -6.16
C GLN A 11 -78.49 3.21 -4.91
N THR A 12 -77.48 3.19 -4.03
CA THR A 12 -76.51 4.19 -3.52
C THR A 12 -75.44 3.48 -2.62
N ILE A 13 -74.38 4.22 -2.27
CA ILE A 13 -73.49 4.15 -1.08
C ILE A 13 -72.25 3.23 -1.15
N ARG A 14 -71.10 3.90 -1.08
CA ARG A 14 -69.74 3.34 -0.97
C ARG A 14 -69.44 2.95 0.48
N PHE A 15 -68.89 1.75 0.67
CA PHE A 15 -68.18 1.35 1.89
C PHE A 15 -66.69 1.17 1.57
N THR A 16 -65.85 1.80 2.37
CA THR A 16 -64.39 1.66 2.37
C THR A 16 -64.01 0.27 2.91
N LEU A 17 -63.30 -0.53 2.11
CA LEU A 17 -62.68 -1.78 2.55
C LEU A 17 -61.16 -1.59 2.62
N ILE A 18 -60.64 -1.81 3.83
CA ILE A 18 -59.22 -1.85 4.17
C ILE A 18 -58.64 -3.15 3.61
N ALA A 19 -57.64 -3.04 2.73
CA ALA A 19 -56.88 -4.19 2.24
C ALA A 19 -55.54 -4.28 2.97
N PHE A 20 -55.37 -5.33 3.75
CA PHE A 20 -54.08 -5.75 4.32
C PHE A 20 -53.20 -6.30 3.19
N GLY A 21 -52.15 -5.57 2.82
CA GLY A 21 -51.08 -6.09 1.97
C GLY A 21 -50.01 -6.77 2.84
N LEU A 22 -49.92 -8.10 2.78
CA LEU A 22 -48.74 -8.83 3.26
C LEU A 22 -47.57 -8.54 2.30
N GLY A 23 -46.68 -7.64 2.71
CA GLY A 23 -45.36 -7.50 2.10
C GLY A 23 -44.45 -8.61 2.59
N VAL A 24 -44.15 -9.58 1.73
CA VAL A 24 -43.07 -10.55 1.97
C VAL A 24 -41.76 -9.81 1.69
N GLY A 25 -41.15 -9.26 2.74
CA GLY A 25 -39.77 -8.81 2.69
C GLY A 25 -38.85 -10.02 2.68
N LEU A 26 -38.24 -10.34 1.53
CA LEU A 26 -37.07 -11.20 1.49
C LEU A 26 -35.89 -10.41 2.06
N THR A 27 -35.67 -10.52 3.37
CA THR A 27 -34.35 -10.27 3.96
C THR A 27 -33.49 -11.49 3.70
N THR A 28 -32.63 -11.43 2.68
CA THR A 28 -31.52 -12.37 2.53
C THR A 28 -30.53 -12.15 3.67
N LEU A 29 -30.68 -12.92 4.73
CA LEU A 29 -29.64 -13.14 5.72
C LEU A 29 -28.49 -13.88 5.02
N VAL A 30 -27.36 -13.21 4.78
CA VAL A 30 -26.13 -13.89 4.40
C VAL A 30 -25.57 -14.50 5.68
N ILE A 31 -25.83 -15.80 5.87
CA ILE A 31 -25.19 -16.60 6.92
C ILE A 31 -23.82 -16.97 6.39
N GLY A 32 -22.77 -16.23 6.77
CA GLY A 32 -21.39 -16.62 6.51
C GLY A 32 -21.08 -17.93 7.24
N GLY A 33 -20.62 -18.94 6.50
CA GLY A 33 -20.25 -20.23 7.08
C GLY A 33 -19.00 -20.10 7.96
N ALA A 34 -18.79 -21.06 8.87
CA ALA A 34 -17.56 -21.15 9.67
C ALA A 34 -16.27 -21.21 8.82
N ASP A 35 -16.39 -21.56 7.54
CA ASP A 35 -15.31 -21.61 6.54
C ASP A 35 -14.86 -20.23 6.01
N ASP A 36 -15.55 -19.14 6.36
CA ASP A 36 -15.22 -17.78 5.92
C ASP A 36 -14.43 -16.96 6.95
N ALA A 37 -14.08 -17.54 8.10
CA ALA A 37 -13.29 -16.88 9.14
C ALA A 37 -11.78 -17.13 8.95
N THR A 38 -10.97 -16.07 9.04
CA THR A 38 -9.50 -16.11 9.02
C THR A 38 -8.95 -15.31 10.20
N PRO A 39 -7.67 -15.49 10.58
CA PRO A 39 -7.07 -14.68 11.65
C PRO A 39 -7.06 -13.17 11.37
N ILE A 40 -7.19 -12.76 10.10
CA ILE A 40 -7.20 -11.36 9.68
C ILE A 40 -8.59 -10.89 9.20
N GLY A 41 -9.65 -11.52 9.72
CA GLY A 41 -11.06 -11.19 9.45
C GLY A 41 -11.76 -12.16 8.52
N THR A 42 -12.80 -11.72 7.80
CA THR A 42 -13.48 -12.58 6.82
C THR A 42 -12.54 -12.94 5.67
N LYS A 43 -12.77 -14.10 5.04
CA LYS A 43 -12.10 -14.52 3.81
C LYS A 43 -12.15 -13.41 2.75
N TRP A 44 -11.02 -13.15 2.10
CA TRP A 44 -10.83 -12.02 1.17
C TRP A 44 -10.50 -12.44 -0.27
N TRP A 45 -10.32 -13.74 -0.53
CA TRP A 45 -10.01 -14.27 -1.85
C TRP A 45 -11.20 -15.00 -2.48
N PRO A 46 -11.34 -14.97 -3.83
CA PRO A 46 -10.46 -14.27 -4.78
C PRO A 46 -10.62 -12.74 -4.71
N SER A 47 -9.62 -12.02 -5.18
CA SER A 47 -9.60 -10.55 -5.22
C SER A 47 -10.59 -9.99 -6.24
N GLU A 48 -10.86 -8.67 -6.18
CA GLU A 48 -11.72 -7.99 -7.16
C GLU A 48 -11.16 -8.03 -8.59
N PHE A 49 -9.89 -8.39 -8.77
CA PHE A 49 -9.21 -8.50 -10.07
C PHE A 49 -9.19 -9.94 -10.63
N GLY A 50 -9.77 -10.89 -9.89
CA GLY A 50 -9.93 -12.27 -10.32
C GLY A 50 -8.94 -13.26 -9.69
N PRO A 51 -9.18 -14.57 -9.81
CA PRO A 51 -8.46 -15.61 -9.07
C PRO A 51 -7.02 -15.85 -9.52
N ALA A 52 -6.62 -15.29 -10.66
CA ALA A 52 -5.26 -15.39 -11.20
C ALA A 52 -4.47 -14.09 -11.03
N ASP A 53 -5.04 -13.07 -10.40
CA ASP A 53 -4.38 -11.78 -10.22
C ASP A 53 -3.21 -11.89 -9.25
N GLU A 54 -2.06 -11.39 -9.69
CA GLU A 54 -0.82 -11.29 -8.91
C GLU A 54 -0.35 -9.83 -8.77
N ARG A 55 -1.13 -8.87 -9.30
CA ARG A 55 -0.74 -7.46 -9.40
C ARG A 55 -1.50 -6.56 -8.42
N GLY A 56 -2.60 -7.02 -7.84
CA GLY A 56 -3.28 -6.34 -6.74
C GLY A 56 -3.67 -4.91 -7.07
N ALA A 57 -3.50 -4.02 -6.10
CA ALA A 57 -3.93 -2.63 -6.19
C ALA A 57 -3.23 -1.83 -7.31
N ALA A 58 -2.09 -2.31 -7.83
CA ALA A 58 -1.43 -1.71 -8.99
C ALA A 58 -2.28 -1.79 -10.26
N ASN A 59 -3.27 -2.70 -10.32
CA ASN A 59 -4.28 -2.73 -11.39
C ASN A 59 -5.15 -1.46 -11.46
N ARG A 60 -5.18 -0.65 -10.39
CA ARG A 60 -5.91 0.63 -10.34
C ARG A 60 -5.15 1.76 -11.04
N ILE A 61 -3.86 1.58 -11.32
CA ILE A 61 -3.04 2.52 -12.08
C ILE A 61 -3.26 2.26 -13.56
N THR A 62 -4.30 2.88 -14.08
CA THR A 62 -4.74 2.80 -15.49
C THR A 62 -4.00 3.84 -16.34
N PRO A 63 -4.07 3.75 -17.69
CA PRO A 63 -3.56 4.82 -18.56
C PRO A 63 -4.14 6.20 -18.22
N LYS A 64 -5.43 6.27 -17.81
CA LYS A 64 -6.04 7.52 -17.36
C LYS A 64 -5.34 8.07 -16.11
N LYS A 65 -5.06 7.21 -15.12
CA LYS A 65 -4.35 7.62 -13.90
C LYS A 65 -2.93 8.12 -14.19
N VAL A 66 -2.25 7.51 -15.15
CA VAL A 66 -0.93 7.99 -15.63
C VAL A 66 -1.03 9.40 -16.20
N LEU A 67 -2.06 9.69 -17.01
CA LEU A 67 -2.27 11.03 -17.56
C LEU A 67 -2.63 12.05 -16.45
N GLU A 68 -3.42 11.66 -15.46
CA GLU A 68 -3.70 12.49 -14.27
C GLU A 68 -2.40 12.87 -13.54
N ALA A 69 -1.48 11.91 -13.36
CA ALA A 69 -0.19 12.15 -12.73
C ALA A 69 0.70 13.07 -13.57
N ARG A 70 0.79 12.82 -14.89
CA ARG A 70 1.55 13.66 -15.83
C ARG A 70 1.12 15.13 -15.73
N ASP A 71 -0.17 15.39 -15.62
CA ASP A 71 -0.72 16.75 -15.57
C ASP A 71 -0.33 17.50 -14.30
N LEU A 72 0.26 16.84 -13.29
CA LEU A 72 0.82 17.48 -12.10
C LEU A 72 2.26 17.98 -12.30
N ILE A 73 2.91 17.65 -13.43
CA ILE A 73 4.25 18.12 -13.77
C ILE A 73 4.12 19.48 -14.47
N GLN A 74 4.38 20.55 -13.75
CA GLN A 74 4.20 21.94 -14.15
C GLN A 74 5.52 22.70 -14.20
N ASP A 75 6.35 22.59 -13.15
CA ASP A 75 7.63 23.31 -13.05
C ASP A 75 8.86 22.42 -13.30
N GLY A 76 8.69 21.10 -13.28
CA GLY A 76 9.73 20.11 -13.51
C GLY A 76 10.63 19.85 -12.30
N LYS A 77 10.30 20.36 -11.11
CA LYS A 77 11.10 20.11 -9.91
C LYS A 77 10.97 18.65 -9.49
N ILE A 78 12.12 18.00 -9.31
CA ILE A 78 12.23 16.59 -8.93
C ILE A 78 12.68 16.51 -7.47
N TYR A 79 11.98 15.68 -6.70
CA TYR A 79 12.31 15.32 -5.33
C TYR A 79 12.72 13.85 -5.29
N GLN A 80 13.89 13.56 -4.73
CA GLN A 80 14.35 12.19 -4.49
C GLN A 80 13.82 11.74 -3.14
N LEU A 81 13.05 10.64 -3.14
CA LEU A 81 12.43 10.12 -1.92
C LEU A 81 13.18 8.88 -1.39
N GLY A 82 14.14 8.36 -2.15
CA GLY A 82 15.01 7.28 -1.73
C GLY A 82 16.17 7.76 -0.86
N ARG A 83 16.43 7.04 0.22
CA ARG A 83 17.64 7.16 1.04
C ARG A 83 18.83 6.58 0.29
N LEU A 84 20.02 7.06 0.65
CA LEU A 84 21.26 6.46 0.17
C LEU A 84 21.42 5.05 0.73
N TYR A 85 21.82 4.12 -0.13
CA TYR A 85 22.21 2.77 0.27
C TYR A 85 23.69 2.77 0.60
N GLU A 86 24.00 2.78 1.89
CA GLU A 86 25.38 2.93 2.38
C GLU A 86 25.68 2.07 3.59
N HIS A 87 26.97 1.90 3.87
CA HIS A 87 27.43 1.24 5.08
C HIS A 87 26.96 2.02 6.30
N GLY A 88 26.32 1.32 7.25
CA GLY A 88 25.85 1.92 8.48
C GLY A 88 24.43 2.44 8.45
N MET A 89 23.70 2.37 7.31
CA MET A 89 22.26 2.68 7.31
C MET A 89 21.49 1.80 8.30
N PRO A 90 20.35 2.27 8.85
CA PRO A 90 19.48 1.41 9.65
C PRO A 90 19.08 0.15 8.88
N ILE A 91 19.27 -1.00 9.52
CA ILE A 91 18.94 -2.31 8.94
C ILE A 91 18.13 -3.11 9.97
N PRO A 92 16.88 -3.50 9.66
CA PRO A 92 16.06 -4.23 10.62
C PRO A 92 16.56 -5.65 10.91
N GLY A 93 16.51 -6.02 12.19
CA GLY A 93 16.79 -7.38 12.65
C GLY A 93 18.22 -7.83 12.38
N LYS A 94 18.37 -8.94 11.65
CA LYS A 94 19.68 -9.57 11.34
C LYS A 94 20.04 -9.46 9.85
N ARG A 95 19.36 -8.57 9.11
CA ARG A 95 19.64 -8.33 7.69
C ARG A 95 21.02 -7.69 7.53
N HIS A 96 21.50 -7.66 6.30
CA HIS A 96 22.81 -7.16 5.93
C HIS A 96 22.75 -6.40 4.60
N PHE A 97 23.62 -5.41 4.46
CA PHE A 97 23.94 -4.77 3.19
C PHE A 97 25.42 -4.41 3.17
N SER A 98 26.09 -4.77 2.09
CA SER A 98 27.45 -4.32 1.81
C SER A 98 27.66 -4.10 0.33
N LEU A 99 28.31 -3.00 0.00
CA LEU A 99 28.93 -2.76 -1.30
C LEU A 99 30.45 -2.76 -1.12
N THR A 100 31.13 -3.56 -1.94
CA THR A 100 32.59 -3.67 -1.92
C THR A 100 33.12 -3.66 -3.34
N ILE A 101 34.12 -2.83 -3.62
CA ILE A 101 34.90 -2.90 -4.87
C ILE A 101 36.16 -3.73 -4.55
N PRO A 102 36.35 -4.92 -5.16
CA PRO A 102 37.43 -5.82 -4.78
C PRO A 102 38.82 -5.31 -5.18
N GLY A 103 38.91 -4.34 -6.09
CA GLY A 103 40.16 -3.67 -6.46
C GLY A 103 39.89 -2.36 -7.20
N LEU A 104 40.77 -1.37 -7.02
CA LEU A 104 40.67 -0.05 -7.65
C LEU A 104 41.95 0.24 -8.46
N PRO A 105 41.92 0.17 -9.82
CA PRO A 105 40.82 -0.32 -10.66
C PRO A 105 40.57 -1.83 -10.49
N THR A 106 39.39 -2.32 -10.87
CA THR A 106 39.03 -3.74 -10.69
C THR A 106 39.83 -4.66 -11.62
N GLY A 107 40.23 -4.14 -12.79
CA GLY A 107 41.13 -4.80 -13.73
C GLY A 107 42.35 -3.96 -14.11
N LEU A 108 43.36 -4.60 -14.70
CA LEU A 108 44.50 -3.90 -15.30
C LEU A 108 44.06 -3.08 -16.53
N PRO A 109 44.77 -1.99 -16.88
CA PRO A 109 44.48 -1.23 -18.09
C PRO A 109 44.47 -2.10 -19.36
N THR A 110 43.51 -1.87 -20.27
CA THR A 110 43.38 -2.62 -21.53
C THR A 110 43.40 -1.70 -22.76
N GLY A 111 43.88 -2.24 -23.89
CA GLY A 111 43.94 -1.54 -25.17
C GLY A 111 45.01 -0.44 -25.27
N ASN A 112 45.24 0.06 -26.49
CA ASN A 112 46.19 1.16 -26.74
C ASN A 112 45.75 2.47 -26.05
N ASN A 113 44.46 2.60 -25.74
CA ASN A 113 43.86 3.73 -25.03
C ASN A 113 43.90 3.58 -23.50
N GLN A 114 44.48 2.50 -22.95
CA GLN A 114 44.67 2.29 -21.51
C GLN A 114 43.36 2.38 -20.70
N MET A 115 42.29 1.75 -21.18
CA MET A 115 40.98 1.75 -20.51
C MET A 115 41.06 1.05 -19.15
N VAL A 116 40.51 1.70 -18.11
CA VAL A 116 40.35 1.17 -16.75
C VAL A 116 38.88 1.25 -16.34
N SER A 117 38.47 0.40 -15.40
CA SER A 117 37.09 0.30 -14.88
C SER A 117 37.07 -0.16 -13.42
N ASN A 118 35.95 0.07 -12.75
CA ASN A 118 35.63 -0.46 -11.43
C ASN A 118 34.34 -1.28 -11.55
N ASP A 119 34.28 -2.40 -10.84
CA ASP A 119 33.07 -3.19 -10.65
C ASP A 119 32.85 -3.46 -9.16
N GLU A 120 31.59 -3.46 -8.75
CA GLU A 120 31.15 -3.55 -7.38
C GLU A 120 30.53 -4.93 -7.12
N LEU A 121 30.81 -5.49 -5.95
CA LEU A 121 30.06 -6.61 -5.38
C LEU A 121 29.05 -6.06 -4.37
N VAL A 122 27.78 -6.39 -4.56
CA VAL A 122 26.73 -6.16 -3.56
C VAL A 122 26.31 -7.50 -2.94
N SER A 123 26.25 -7.53 -1.61
CA SER A 123 25.76 -8.67 -0.84
C SER A 123 24.78 -8.16 0.23
N GLY A 124 23.58 -8.74 0.30
CA GLY A 124 22.56 -8.34 1.27
C GLY A 124 21.13 -8.67 0.86
N GLU A 125 20.18 -8.47 1.76
CA GLU A 125 18.73 -8.57 1.50
C GLU A 125 18.24 -7.35 0.71
N ILE A 126 18.44 -7.35 -0.60
CA ILE A 126 18.11 -6.21 -1.47
C ILE A 126 16.64 -5.79 -1.42
N GLY A 127 15.72 -6.66 -1.00
CA GLY A 127 14.28 -6.36 -0.98
C GLY A 127 13.77 -5.64 0.27
N GLN A 128 14.49 -5.69 1.40
CA GLN A 128 13.99 -5.23 2.71
C GLN A 128 15.07 -4.51 3.54
N VAL A 129 15.83 -3.65 2.86
CA VAL A 129 16.83 -2.75 3.44
C VAL A 129 16.79 -1.40 2.72
N GLY A 130 17.23 -0.32 3.38
CA GLY A 130 17.18 1.02 2.77
C GLY A 130 15.74 1.47 2.52
N THR A 131 15.54 2.40 1.57
CA THR A 131 14.19 2.69 1.05
C THR A 131 13.65 1.51 0.26
N GLN A 132 12.76 0.75 0.86
CA GLN A 132 12.33 -0.55 0.35
C GLN A 132 10.89 -0.54 -0.15
N PHE A 133 10.60 -1.43 -1.08
CA PHE A 133 9.26 -1.74 -1.59
C PHE A 133 8.86 -3.16 -1.20
N ASP A 134 7.68 -3.30 -0.63
CA ASP A 134 7.14 -4.61 -0.25
C ASP A 134 6.12 -5.09 -1.28
N GLY A 135 6.44 -6.21 -1.91
CA GLY A 135 5.55 -6.92 -2.82
C GLY A 135 4.51 -7.78 -2.10
N LEU A 136 3.52 -8.27 -2.86
CA LEU A 136 2.39 -9.04 -2.30
C LEU A 136 2.78 -10.42 -1.76
N GLY A 137 3.97 -10.91 -2.11
CA GLY A 137 4.58 -12.11 -1.56
C GLY A 137 5.41 -11.87 -0.28
N HIS A 138 5.49 -10.64 0.22
CA HIS A 138 6.30 -10.31 1.41
C HIS A 138 5.65 -10.77 2.71
N VAL A 139 4.38 -10.41 2.93
CA VAL A 139 3.63 -10.72 4.16
C VAL A 139 2.38 -11.53 3.84
N GLY A 140 2.21 -12.61 4.58
CA GLY A 140 1.02 -13.47 4.56
C GLY A 140 0.46 -13.69 5.95
N CYS A 141 -0.49 -14.62 6.06
CA CYS A 141 -0.98 -15.12 7.34
C CYS A 141 -1.25 -16.62 7.27
N ARG A 142 -1.33 -17.27 8.43
CA ARG A 142 -1.59 -18.72 8.49
C ARG A 142 -3.08 -19.00 8.69
N VAL A 143 -3.72 -19.66 7.74
CA VAL A 143 -5.14 -20.06 7.82
C VAL A 143 -5.22 -21.58 7.79
N ASN A 144 -5.78 -22.19 8.85
CA ASN A 144 -5.96 -23.65 8.94
C ASN A 144 -4.66 -24.46 8.67
N GLY A 145 -3.52 -23.95 9.13
CA GLY A 145 -2.20 -24.58 8.97
C GLY A 145 -1.43 -24.17 7.70
N GLU A 146 -2.09 -23.57 6.72
CA GLU A 146 -1.50 -23.14 5.45
C GLU A 146 -1.01 -21.69 5.51
N ASP A 147 0.14 -21.40 4.90
CA ASP A 147 0.60 -20.02 4.67
C ASP A 147 -0.13 -19.43 3.46
N ILE A 148 -0.99 -18.45 3.71
CA ILE A 148 -1.83 -17.81 2.71
C ILE A 148 -1.35 -16.37 2.48
N PHE A 149 -1.12 -16.04 1.21
CA PHE A 149 -0.73 -14.72 0.75
C PHE A 149 -1.87 -14.04 -0.01
N TYR A 150 -1.57 -12.90 -0.64
CA TYR A 150 -2.52 -12.19 -1.48
C TYR A 150 -3.29 -13.12 -2.43
N ASN A 151 -4.57 -12.82 -2.63
CA ASN A 151 -5.49 -13.59 -3.49
C ASN A 151 -5.66 -15.08 -3.10
N GLY A 152 -5.26 -15.47 -1.89
CA GLY A 152 -5.43 -16.84 -1.40
C GLY A 152 -4.36 -17.82 -1.89
N PHE A 153 -3.28 -17.34 -2.52
CA PHE A 153 -2.19 -18.20 -2.96
C PHE A 153 -1.49 -18.84 -1.75
N LYS A 154 -1.30 -20.16 -1.82
CA LYS A 154 -0.64 -20.93 -0.75
C LYS A 154 0.85 -21.00 -1.00
N LEU A 155 1.67 -20.64 -0.02
CA LEU A 155 3.12 -20.67 -0.17
C LEU A 155 3.66 -22.05 -0.56
N SER A 156 3.01 -23.12 -0.08
CA SER A 156 3.35 -24.51 -0.41
C SER A 156 3.25 -24.83 -1.91
N GLU A 157 2.55 -24.01 -2.70
CA GLU A 157 2.32 -24.21 -4.13
C GLU A 157 3.26 -23.38 -5.01
N PHE A 158 3.90 -22.32 -4.49
CA PHE A 158 4.70 -21.39 -5.30
C PHE A 158 6.02 -20.94 -4.67
N GLY A 159 6.29 -21.24 -3.40
CA GLY A 159 7.53 -20.90 -2.73
C GLY A 159 8.59 -21.98 -2.89
N ASN A 160 9.81 -21.61 -3.31
CA ASN A 160 10.95 -22.52 -3.36
C ASN A 160 12.28 -21.80 -2.99
N PRO A 161 13.40 -22.54 -2.80
CA PRO A 161 14.68 -21.93 -2.40
C PRO A 161 15.28 -20.91 -3.37
N TYR A 162 14.79 -20.83 -4.60
CA TYR A 162 15.21 -19.88 -5.63
C TYR A 162 14.27 -18.68 -5.78
N GLY A 163 13.25 -18.57 -4.91
CA GLY A 163 12.31 -17.45 -4.87
C GLY A 163 10.86 -17.88 -5.05
N LEU A 164 9.99 -16.90 -5.25
CA LEU A 164 8.57 -17.09 -5.47
C LEU A 164 8.21 -17.31 -6.94
N GLU A 165 7.42 -18.33 -7.25
CA GLU A 165 6.86 -18.55 -8.59
C GLU A 165 5.60 -17.71 -8.86
N LYS A 166 5.00 -17.15 -7.79
CA LYS A 166 3.87 -16.23 -7.82
C LYS A 166 4.13 -15.04 -6.91
N LEU A 167 3.49 -13.91 -7.19
CA LEU A 167 3.58 -12.68 -6.39
C LEU A 167 4.99 -12.07 -6.31
N GLY A 168 5.92 -12.53 -7.14
CA GLY A 168 7.24 -11.92 -7.28
C GLY A 168 7.13 -10.52 -7.86
N VAL A 169 8.05 -9.63 -7.48
CA VAL A 169 8.05 -8.21 -7.91
C VAL A 169 8.07 -8.03 -9.43
N GLU A 170 8.52 -9.03 -10.21
CA GLU A 170 8.46 -8.99 -11.67
C GLU A 170 7.04 -8.87 -12.24
N ASN A 171 6.01 -9.23 -11.47
CA ASN A 171 4.61 -9.23 -11.88
C ASN A 171 3.89 -7.89 -11.61
N VAL A 172 4.50 -7.00 -10.83
CA VAL A 172 3.89 -5.74 -10.37
C VAL A 172 3.84 -4.68 -11.49
N GLY A 173 4.90 -4.62 -12.30
CA GLY A 173 5.13 -3.55 -13.27
C GLY A 173 5.74 -2.29 -12.64
N VAL A 174 5.51 -1.15 -13.28
CA VAL A 174 6.02 0.16 -12.81
C VAL A 174 4.88 1.05 -12.32
N PHE A 175 5.23 2.00 -11.46
CA PHE A 175 4.31 2.95 -10.87
C PHE A 175 4.56 4.33 -11.46
N LEU A 176 3.54 4.87 -12.11
CA LEU A 176 3.43 6.28 -12.49
C LEU A 176 2.00 6.70 -12.16
N THR A 177 1.83 7.36 -11.02
CA THR A 177 0.51 7.69 -10.47
C THR A 177 0.55 9.01 -9.72
N ARG A 178 -0.61 9.50 -9.30
CA ARG A 178 -0.69 10.65 -8.43
C ARG A 178 -0.25 10.26 -7.01
N GLY A 179 0.71 11.00 -6.46
CA GLY A 179 1.13 10.90 -5.07
C GLY A 179 0.52 12.02 -4.22
N ILE A 180 0.18 11.69 -2.98
CA ILE A 180 -0.29 12.63 -1.96
C ILE A 180 0.60 12.50 -0.73
N LEU A 181 1.12 13.62 -0.20
CA LEU A 181 1.81 13.66 1.08
C LEU A 181 0.84 14.08 2.19
N LEU A 182 0.73 13.25 3.23
CA LEU A 182 0.04 13.55 4.47
C LEU A 182 1.08 13.80 5.56
N ASP A 183 1.34 15.08 5.85
CA ASP A 183 2.30 15.51 6.89
C ASP A 183 1.66 15.49 8.29
N VAL A 184 1.58 14.30 8.86
CA VAL A 184 0.94 14.06 10.16
C VAL A 184 1.73 14.74 11.29
N ALA A 185 3.05 14.77 11.19
CA ALA A 185 3.91 15.49 12.14
C ALA A 185 3.55 17.00 12.17
N ALA A 186 3.36 17.63 11.01
CA ALA A 186 2.93 19.03 10.94
C ALA A 186 1.52 19.25 11.53
N ILE A 187 0.55 18.36 11.25
CA ILE A 187 -0.79 18.43 11.87
C ILE A 187 -0.71 18.34 13.41
N ARG A 188 0.21 17.52 13.92
CA ARG A 188 0.46 17.39 15.36
C ARG A 188 1.39 18.46 15.93
N LYS A 189 1.88 19.38 15.10
CA LYS A 189 2.85 20.42 15.47
C LYS A 189 4.08 19.83 16.17
N ALA A 190 4.49 18.65 15.72
CA ALA A 190 5.63 17.91 16.23
C ALA A 190 6.72 17.88 15.16
N ASP A 191 7.97 17.89 15.61
CA ASP A 191 9.10 17.68 14.70
C ASP A 191 9.21 16.21 14.27
N ARG A 192 8.95 15.32 15.23
CA ARG A 192 8.89 13.86 15.11
C ARG A 192 7.81 13.34 16.04
N LEU A 193 6.97 12.41 15.58
CA LEU A 193 6.04 11.68 16.44
C LEU A 193 6.78 10.63 17.31
N PRO A 194 6.32 10.34 18.53
CA PRO A 194 6.99 9.35 19.38
C PRO A 194 6.77 7.91 18.88
N ASN A 195 7.66 6.99 19.26
CA ASN A 195 7.49 5.56 19.00
C ASN A 195 6.14 5.05 19.55
N GLY A 196 5.48 4.17 18.82
CA GLY A 196 4.15 3.65 19.16
C GLY A 196 3.01 4.66 18.96
N TYR A 197 3.27 5.83 18.36
CA TYR A 197 2.19 6.76 18.03
C TYR A 197 1.28 6.18 16.94
N VAL A 198 0.03 5.90 17.31
CA VAL A 198 -0.98 5.34 16.40
C VAL A 198 -1.70 6.47 15.66
N ILE A 199 -1.40 6.61 14.37
CA ILE A 199 -2.06 7.57 13.46
C ILE A 199 -3.49 7.10 13.17
N LYS A 200 -4.46 8.00 13.37
CA LYS A 200 -5.91 7.74 13.22
C LYS A 200 -6.49 8.38 11.96
N PRO A 201 -7.66 7.90 11.47
CA PRO A 201 -8.33 8.49 10.30
C PRO A 201 -8.55 10.00 10.37
N ALA A 202 -8.84 10.54 11.56
CA ALA A 202 -9.08 11.96 11.75
C ALA A 202 -7.84 12.82 11.41
N GLU A 203 -6.63 12.29 11.61
CA GLU A 203 -5.40 12.98 11.26
C GLU A 203 -5.14 12.95 9.76
N LEU A 204 -5.41 11.80 9.12
CA LEU A 204 -5.33 11.70 7.67
C LEU A 204 -6.31 12.68 7.00
N GLN A 205 -7.53 12.78 7.53
CA GLN A 205 -8.52 13.75 7.04
C GLN A 205 -8.06 15.20 7.29
N ALA A 206 -7.49 15.51 8.46
CA ALA A 206 -6.97 16.85 8.72
C ALA A 206 -5.83 17.25 7.78
N CYS A 207 -4.94 16.33 7.40
CA CYS A 207 -3.92 16.55 6.37
C CYS A 207 -4.57 16.91 5.03
N LEU A 208 -5.56 16.12 4.61
CA LEU A 208 -6.31 16.33 3.35
C LEU A 208 -7.03 17.69 3.34
N ASP A 209 -7.71 18.04 4.43
CA ASP A 209 -8.43 19.31 4.57
C ASP A 209 -7.46 20.50 4.53
N THR A 210 -6.25 20.36 5.13
CA THR A 210 -5.22 21.40 5.13
C THR A 210 -4.65 21.64 3.73
N ALA A 211 -4.54 20.59 2.93
CA ALA A 211 -4.02 20.66 1.56
C ALA A 211 -5.10 20.91 0.50
N ASP A 212 -6.39 20.95 0.88
CA ASP A 212 -7.54 20.97 -0.03
C ASP A 212 -7.49 19.82 -1.05
N LEU A 213 -7.21 18.61 -0.56
CA LEU A 213 -7.07 17.41 -1.37
C LEU A 213 -8.07 16.33 -1.00
N GLU A 214 -8.35 15.47 -1.98
CA GLU A 214 -9.06 14.21 -1.76
C GLU A 214 -8.24 13.06 -2.33
N ILE A 215 -8.23 11.91 -1.65
CA ILE A 215 -7.64 10.67 -2.18
C ILE A 215 -8.58 10.08 -3.23
N ARG A 216 -8.01 9.72 -4.39
CA ARG A 216 -8.70 9.08 -5.51
C ARG A 216 -8.18 7.66 -5.71
N THR A 217 -9.00 6.83 -6.33
CA THR A 217 -8.64 5.45 -6.67
C THR A 217 -7.33 5.41 -7.46
N GLY A 218 -6.38 4.56 -7.04
CA GLY A 218 -5.09 4.35 -7.69
C GLY A 218 -3.98 5.29 -7.24
N ASP A 219 -4.23 6.21 -6.32
CA ASP A 219 -3.21 7.11 -5.78
C ASP A 219 -2.18 6.37 -4.90
N MET A 220 -1.00 6.97 -4.78
CA MET A 220 -0.01 6.68 -3.74
C MET A 220 -0.21 7.69 -2.59
N VAL A 221 -0.20 7.21 -1.34
CA VAL A 221 -0.28 8.05 -0.14
C VAL A 221 0.99 7.90 0.67
N LEU A 222 1.70 9.01 0.90
CA LEU A 222 2.90 9.10 1.72
C LEU A 222 2.57 9.70 3.09
N LEU A 223 3.10 9.10 4.15
CA LEU A 223 2.94 9.55 5.52
C LEU A 223 4.27 10.12 6.01
N ARG A 224 4.29 11.41 6.32
CA ARG A 224 5.42 12.01 7.04
C ARG A 224 5.12 12.03 8.54
N THR A 225 5.96 11.34 9.28
CA THR A 225 5.91 11.24 10.75
C THR A 225 7.06 11.99 11.43
N GLY A 226 8.09 12.36 10.66
CA GLY A 226 9.35 12.93 11.12
C GLY A 226 10.35 11.89 11.61
N HIS A 227 9.99 10.59 11.63
CA HIS A 227 10.87 9.51 12.11
C HIS A 227 12.13 9.37 11.24
N GLY A 228 12.01 9.69 9.95
CA GLY A 228 13.12 9.67 9.00
C GLY A 228 14.30 10.59 9.38
N LYS A 229 14.09 11.56 10.29
CA LYS A 229 15.16 12.43 10.80
C LYS A 229 16.23 11.72 11.64
N LEU A 230 15.94 10.50 12.11
CA LEU A 230 16.92 9.70 12.85
C LEU A 230 17.82 8.89 11.92
N TRP A 231 17.47 8.77 10.64
CA TRP A 231 18.24 7.98 9.68
C TRP A 231 19.68 8.48 9.62
N MET A 232 20.64 7.60 9.93
CA MET A 232 22.08 7.89 10.04
C MET A 232 22.50 8.83 11.19
N GLU A 233 21.55 9.41 11.91
CA GLU A 233 21.79 10.30 13.05
C GLU A 233 21.68 9.55 14.39
N ASP A 234 20.67 8.68 14.52
CA ASP A 234 20.42 7.85 15.70
C ASP A 234 19.69 6.56 15.28
N ASN A 235 20.46 5.63 14.72
CA ASN A 235 19.94 4.37 14.19
C ASN A 235 19.40 3.44 15.29
N ASP A 236 19.92 3.55 16.51
CA ASP A 236 19.45 2.77 17.65
C ASP A 236 17.99 3.16 17.95
N THR A 237 17.72 4.45 18.16
CA THR A 237 16.35 4.94 18.36
C THR A 237 15.45 4.70 17.14
N TYR A 238 15.99 4.79 15.91
CA TYR A 238 15.24 4.49 14.69
C TYR A 238 14.72 3.05 14.68
N GLY A 239 15.54 2.09 15.12
CA GLY A 239 15.22 0.66 15.12
C GLY A 239 14.45 0.16 16.36
N GLU A 240 14.40 0.92 17.45
CA GLU A 240 13.71 0.54 18.69
C GLU A 240 12.17 0.51 18.57
N GLY A 241 11.62 1.30 17.65
CA GLY A 241 10.18 1.45 17.41
C GLY A 241 9.90 2.64 16.49
N GLU A 242 8.62 2.87 16.20
CA GLU A 242 8.22 3.94 15.29
C GLU A 242 6.77 4.40 15.48
N PRO A 243 6.43 5.65 15.11
CA PRO A 243 5.06 6.06 14.84
C PRO A 243 4.55 5.43 13.52
N GLY A 244 3.24 5.30 13.36
CA GLY A 244 2.70 4.82 12.08
C GLY A 244 1.19 4.64 12.08
N LEU A 245 0.65 4.08 10.99
CA LEU A 245 -0.79 3.80 10.88
C LEU A 245 -1.30 2.90 12.00
N GLY A 246 -2.48 3.23 12.53
CA GLY A 246 -3.38 2.24 13.14
C GLY A 246 -4.24 1.53 12.10
N LEU A 247 -4.88 0.42 12.49
CA LEU A 247 -5.67 -0.39 11.57
C LEU A 247 -6.86 0.38 10.97
N ALA A 248 -7.50 1.25 11.76
CA ALA A 248 -8.58 2.10 11.28
C ALA A 248 -8.11 3.10 10.20
N ALA A 249 -6.89 3.61 10.32
CA ALA A 249 -6.30 4.54 9.36
C ALA A 249 -5.88 3.81 8.07
N ALA A 250 -5.32 2.60 8.18
CA ALA A 250 -5.11 1.72 7.02
C ALA A 250 -6.42 1.44 6.28
N ARG A 251 -7.49 1.10 7.02
CA ARG A 251 -8.83 0.91 6.44
C ARG A 251 -9.34 2.15 5.69
N PHE A 252 -9.18 3.34 6.28
CA PHE A 252 -9.55 4.61 5.65
C PHE A 252 -8.89 4.82 4.28
N LEU A 253 -7.62 4.42 4.13
CA LEU A 253 -6.90 4.49 2.86
C LEU A 253 -7.36 3.39 1.88
N THR A 254 -7.50 2.14 2.33
CA THR A 254 -7.94 1.03 1.49
C THR A 254 -9.38 1.19 0.98
N ASP A 255 -10.28 1.77 1.79
CA ASP A 255 -11.66 2.09 1.39
C ASP A 255 -11.70 3.09 0.23
N ARG A 256 -10.67 3.93 0.09
CA ARG A 256 -10.48 4.88 -1.03
C ARG A 256 -9.71 4.29 -2.21
N LYS A 257 -9.38 3.01 -2.15
CA LYS A 257 -8.75 2.24 -3.21
C LYS A 257 -7.38 2.80 -3.65
N VAL A 258 -6.55 3.20 -2.69
CA VAL A 258 -5.14 3.53 -2.96
C VAL A 258 -4.41 2.33 -3.59
N ALA A 259 -3.36 2.60 -4.35
CA ALA A 259 -2.51 1.58 -4.95
C ALA A 259 -1.30 1.25 -4.06
N LEU A 260 -0.74 2.27 -3.43
CA LEU A 260 0.43 2.17 -2.57
C LEU A 260 0.24 3.07 -1.34
N ILE A 261 0.92 2.68 -0.25
CA ILE A 261 1.07 3.49 0.95
C ILE A 261 2.57 3.51 1.26
N GLY A 262 3.11 4.65 1.66
CA GLY A 262 4.48 4.71 2.13
C GLY A 262 4.67 5.65 3.30
N ALA A 263 5.81 5.53 3.97
CA ALA A 263 6.15 6.36 5.12
C ALA A 263 7.66 6.60 5.21
N ASP A 264 8.04 7.56 6.05
CA ASP A 264 9.43 7.78 6.49
C ASP A 264 9.87 6.83 7.62
N THR A 265 9.10 5.76 7.86
CA THR A 265 9.31 4.74 8.90
C THR A 265 9.56 3.36 8.26
N TRP A 266 10.06 2.39 9.04
CA TRP A 266 10.51 1.07 8.60
C TRP A 266 9.44 -0.03 8.62
N ALA A 267 8.24 0.26 9.11
CA ALA A 267 7.09 -0.66 9.07
C ALA A 267 5.76 0.02 8.65
N ILE A 268 5.77 1.32 8.34
CA ILE A 268 4.61 2.19 8.03
C ILE A 268 3.48 2.23 9.10
N GLU A 269 3.58 1.42 10.15
CA GLU A 269 2.59 1.15 11.18
C GLU A 269 3.21 1.30 12.56
N ALA A 270 2.40 1.63 13.55
CA ALA A 270 2.94 1.92 14.88
C ALA A 270 3.67 0.69 15.47
N VAL A 271 4.86 0.94 16.02
CA VAL A 271 5.65 -0.03 16.80
C VAL A 271 6.07 0.62 18.13
N PRO A 272 5.61 0.12 19.29
CA PRO A 272 4.71 -1.04 19.47
C PRO A 272 3.33 -0.85 18.82
N HIS A 273 2.70 -1.97 18.48
CA HIS A 273 1.42 -2.01 17.77
C HIS A 273 0.26 -1.51 18.64
N GLU A 274 -0.85 -1.14 18.00
CA GLU A 274 -2.08 -0.70 18.68
C GLU A 274 -2.66 -1.80 19.61
N SER A 275 -2.41 -3.07 19.30
CA SER A 275 -2.75 -4.22 20.13
C SER A 275 -1.52 -5.10 20.33
N ASP A 276 -1.18 -5.39 21.60
CA ASP A 276 -0.08 -6.29 21.96
C ASP A 276 -0.33 -7.75 21.56
N GLU A 277 -1.56 -8.09 21.16
CA GLU A 277 -1.94 -9.44 20.70
C GLU A 277 -1.66 -9.67 19.21
N LEU A 278 -1.44 -8.60 18.44
CA LEU A 278 -1.30 -8.65 16.99
C LEU A 278 0.08 -8.17 16.57
N SER A 279 0.71 -8.89 15.64
CA SER A 279 1.98 -8.49 15.03
C SER A 279 1.73 -8.00 13.61
N TYR A 280 2.17 -6.77 13.33
CA TYR A 280 2.05 -6.08 12.05
C TYR A 280 0.66 -6.18 11.37
N PRO A 281 -0.44 -5.86 12.09
CA PRO A 281 -1.80 -5.96 11.52
C PRO A 281 -2.02 -5.07 10.29
N VAL A 282 -1.31 -3.93 10.17
CA VAL A 282 -1.46 -3.04 9.00
C VAL A 282 -0.80 -3.63 7.76
N HIS A 283 0.35 -4.31 7.88
CA HIS A 283 0.93 -5.09 6.79
C HIS A 283 -0.03 -6.15 6.27
N GLN A 284 -0.59 -6.96 7.17
CA GLN A 284 -1.54 -8.01 6.78
C GLN A 284 -2.80 -7.43 6.15
N TRP A 285 -3.31 -6.32 6.67
CA TRP A 285 -4.45 -5.62 6.09
C TRP A 285 -4.15 -5.12 4.66
N ASN A 286 -3.03 -4.43 4.47
CA ASN A 286 -2.71 -3.80 3.20
C ASN A 286 -2.26 -4.82 2.15
N LEU A 287 -1.17 -5.55 2.41
CA LEU A 287 -0.52 -6.46 1.46
C LEU A 287 -1.36 -7.72 1.23
N THR A 288 -1.62 -8.46 2.31
CA THR A 288 -2.26 -9.79 2.23
C THR A 288 -3.72 -9.69 1.85
N ARG A 289 -4.49 -8.83 2.54
CA ARG A 289 -5.96 -8.75 2.37
C ARG A 289 -6.38 -7.88 1.19
N HIS A 290 -5.74 -6.72 1.00
CA HIS A 290 -6.18 -5.71 0.03
C HIS A 290 -5.27 -5.54 -1.19
N GLY A 291 -4.12 -6.22 -1.23
CA GLY A 291 -3.17 -6.15 -2.33
C GLY A 291 -2.56 -4.76 -2.52
N VAL A 292 -2.51 -3.93 -1.47
CA VAL A 292 -1.94 -2.58 -1.45
C VAL A 292 -0.48 -2.65 -1.00
N TYR A 293 0.41 -2.07 -1.81
CA TYR A 293 1.86 -2.15 -1.64
C TYR A 293 2.39 -1.15 -0.62
N HIS A 294 3.56 -1.45 -0.06
CA HIS A 294 4.29 -0.54 0.86
C HIS A 294 5.56 0.02 0.23
N LEU A 295 5.90 1.25 0.63
CA LEU A 295 7.20 1.88 0.44
C LEU A 295 7.67 2.46 1.76
N GLU A 296 8.74 1.91 2.30
CA GLU A 296 9.22 2.20 3.65
C GLU A 296 10.52 3.00 3.61
N ASN A 297 10.88 3.62 4.73
CA ASN A 297 12.12 4.38 4.91
C ASN A 297 12.30 5.50 3.87
N LEU A 298 11.23 6.19 3.50
CA LEU A 298 11.31 7.30 2.55
C LEU A 298 11.98 8.53 3.16
N ASP A 299 12.60 9.36 2.31
CA ASP A 299 12.93 10.74 2.64
C ASP A 299 11.81 11.66 2.14
N LEU A 300 11.13 12.31 3.09
CA LEU A 300 9.97 13.15 2.82
C LEU A 300 10.21 14.61 3.25
N GLU A 301 11.42 14.94 3.73
CA GLU A 301 11.67 16.25 4.34
C GLU A 301 11.65 17.38 3.31
N GLU A 302 12.17 17.17 2.10
CA GLU A 302 12.17 18.23 1.07
C GLU A 302 10.74 18.53 0.56
N LEU A 303 9.92 17.49 0.34
CA LEU A 303 8.51 17.68 -0.02
C LEU A 303 7.75 18.47 1.06
N ALA A 304 7.96 18.12 2.32
CA ALA A 304 7.30 18.77 3.45
C ALA A 304 7.76 20.23 3.64
N ALA A 305 9.07 20.48 3.52
CA ALA A 305 9.64 21.83 3.60
C ALA A 305 9.05 22.76 2.52
N ASP A 306 8.88 22.25 1.30
CA ASP A 306 8.31 22.98 0.18
C ASP A 306 6.76 22.98 0.16
N LYS A 307 6.13 22.26 1.09
CA LYS A 307 4.66 22.10 1.17
C LYS A 307 4.06 21.52 -0.12
N VAL A 308 4.75 20.56 -0.72
CA VAL A 308 4.27 19.83 -1.90
C VAL A 308 3.44 18.64 -1.44
N TYR A 309 2.12 18.81 -1.47
CA TYR A 309 1.17 17.80 -0.98
C TYR A 309 0.56 16.91 -2.07
N GLU A 310 0.66 17.30 -3.35
CA GLU A 310 0.15 16.54 -4.49
C GLU A 310 1.17 16.61 -5.62
N PHE A 311 1.58 15.45 -6.16
CA PHE A 311 2.67 15.36 -7.15
C PHE A 311 2.52 14.16 -8.08
N ALA A 312 3.28 14.17 -9.18
CA ALA A 312 3.48 12.98 -9.99
C ALA A 312 4.47 12.04 -9.29
N PHE A 313 4.03 10.86 -8.89
CA PHE A 313 4.86 9.85 -8.24
C PHE A 313 5.34 8.82 -9.25
N MET A 314 6.65 8.50 -9.21
CA MET A 314 7.25 7.47 -10.06
C MET A 314 8.11 6.52 -9.24
N PHE A 315 7.92 5.22 -9.46
CA PHE A 315 8.78 4.18 -8.91
C PHE A 315 8.75 2.95 -9.82
N SER A 316 9.92 2.32 -10.01
CA SER A 316 10.03 1.04 -10.68
C SER A 316 10.82 0.11 -9.78
N PRO A 317 10.20 -0.97 -9.25
CA PRO A 317 10.99 -2.00 -8.59
C PRO A 317 11.99 -2.59 -9.59
N LEU A 318 13.13 -3.07 -9.07
CA LEU A 318 14.03 -3.92 -9.82
C LEU A 318 13.26 -5.14 -10.30
N ARG A 319 13.49 -5.53 -11.55
CA ARG A 319 12.83 -6.69 -12.17
C ARG A 319 13.51 -8.00 -11.74
N LEU A 320 13.42 -8.30 -10.45
CA LEU A 320 14.00 -9.49 -9.82
C LEU A 320 12.98 -10.62 -9.85
N ARG A 321 13.35 -11.77 -10.44
CA ARG A 321 12.48 -12.94 -10.48
C ARG A 321 12.32 -13.52 -9.07
N GLY A 322 11.08 -13.70 -8.65
CA GLY A 322 10.72 -14.35 -7.39
C GLY A 322 11.12 -13.60 -6.12
N ALA A 323 11.54 -12.34 -6.22
CA ALA A 323 11.80 -11.52 -5.05
C ALA A 323 10.50 -11.03 -4.43
N THR A 324 10.48 -10.93 -3.09
CA THR A 324 9.33 -10.48 -2.30
C THR A 324 9.22 -8.96 -2.21
N GLY A 325 10.29 -8.24 -2.53
CA GLY A 325 10.40 -6.79 -2.45
C GLY A 325 11.53 -6.28 -3.34
N SER A 326 11.78 -4.98 -3.29
CA SER A 326 12.79 -4.33 -4.13
C SER A 326 13.38 -3.11 -3.44
N PRO A 327 14.68 -2.82 -3.65
CA PRO A 327 15.20 -1.51 -3.31
C PRO A 327 14.74 -0.50 -4.37
N GLY A 328 14.99 0.79 -4.13
CA GLY A 328 15.03 1.77 -5.20
C GLY A 328 14.98 3.21 -4.72
N ASN A 329 14.83 4.11 -5.68
CA ASN A 329 14.73 5.54 -5.46
C ASN A 329 13.41 6.05 -6.06
N PRO A 330 12.33 6.05 -5.26
CA PRO A 330 11.08 6.67 -5.67
C PRO A 330 11.29 8.18 -5.87
N ILE A 331 10.62 8.76 -6.86
CA ILE A 331 10.70 10.19 -7.12
C ILE A 331 9.32 10.83 -7.15
N ALA A 332 9.25 12.07 -6.70
CA ALA A 332 8.12 12.95 -6.88
C ALA A 332 8.50 14.08 -7.85
N VAL A 333 7.58 14.46 -8.74
CA VAL A 333 7.80 15.55 -9.71
C VAL A 333 6.63 16.52 -9.66
N ARG A 334 6.95 17.82 -9.67
CA ARG A 334 6.02 18.95 -9.78
C ARG A 334 6.24 19.78 -11.01
#